data_AF-A0A7C7ETS6-F1
#
_entry.id   AF-A0A7C7ETS6-F1
#
_cell.length_a   1.000
_cell.length_b   1.000
_cell.length_c   1.000
_cell.angle_alpha   90.00
_cell.angle_beta   90.00
_cell.angle_gamma   90.00
#
_symmetry.space_group_name_H-M   'P 1'
#
loop_
_entity.id
_entity.type
_entity.pdbx_description
1 polymer ?
#
loop_
_entity_poly.entity_id
_entity_poly.type
_entity_poly.pdbx_seq_one_letter_code
_entity_poly.pdbx_strand_id
1 'polypeptide(L)'
;MIAVTYVVLCSQRKNNRIAPCLFSALGAYGGVQSYDNRSLTTTVDSPAFHLITTPDVPQTNNAKGVMVFDDHFKAPKSQGFSTGLFSVISSENKKAVALLADTAATVITCGTSSKDTLSLASSNDHMATVSLQRDITDIYGNVLEPMDISIFLREDFQVYPMLCACATLLLSGLDASNGYSF
;
A
#
# COMPACT_ATOMS: atom_id res chain seq x y z
N MET A 1 -23.35 3.83 2.62
CA MET A 1 -22.58 2.63 2.99
C MET A 1 -21.19 2.87 2.44
N ILE A 2 -20.18 3.04 3.31
CA ILE A 2 -18.79 3.16 2.85
C ILE A 2 -18.42 1.77 2.33
N ALA A 3 -17.97 1.67 1.09
CA ALA A 3 -17.52 0.41 0.53
C ALA A 3 -16.28 -0.04 1.31
N VAL A 4 -16.26 -1.30 1.71
CA VAL A 4 -15.13 -1.89 2.42
C VAL A 4 -13.97 -2.06 1.45
N THR A 5 -12.79 -1.56 1.82
CA THR A 5 -11.57 -1.64 0.99
C THR A 5 -10.69 -2.81 1.40
N TYR A 6 -10.33 -3.67 0.44
CA TYR A 6 -9.38 -4.76 0.67
C TYR A 6 -7.96 -4.28 0.41
N VAL A 7 -7.08 -4.56 1.37
CA VAL A 7 -5.64 -4.37 1.28
C VAL A 7 -4.97 -5.73 1.41
N VAL A 8 -4.28 -6.18 0.37
CA VAL A 8 -3.58 -7.46 0.35
C VAL A 8 -2.08 -7.22 0.44
N LEU A 9 -1.46 -7.66 1.52
CA LEU A 9 -0.01 -7.68 1.66
C LEU A 9 0.54 -9.03 1.17
N CYS A 10 1.23 -9.01 0.03
CA CYS A 10 1.98 -10.13 -0.51
C CYS A 10 3.38 -10.18 0.13
N SER A 11 3.52 -10.94 1.22
CA SER A 11 4.81 -11.10 1.92
C SER A 11 5.08 -12.56 2.29
N GLN A 12 6.26 -13.04 1.90
CA GLN A 12 6.79 -14.35 2.30
C GLN A 12 7.56 -14.28 3.64
N ARG A 13 7.65 -13.09 4.26
CA ARG A 13 8.39 -12.87 5.51
C ARG A 13 7.43 -12.68 6.68
N LYS A 14 7.65 -13.45 7.75
CA LYS A 14 6.86 -13.34 8.99
C LYS A 14 7.05 -12.02 9.74
N ASN A 15 8.25 -11.44 9.69
CA ASN A 15 8.60 -10.21 10.43
C ASN A 15 8.81 -9.02 9.48
N ASN A 16 7.91 -8.83 8.51
CA ASN A 16 7.96 -7.64 7.67
C ASN A 16 7.45 -6.41 8.46
N ARG A 17 8.05 -5.24 8.21
CA ARG A 17 7.64 -3.97 8.85
C ARG A 17 6.45 -3.30 8.16
N ILE A 18 5.97 -3.89 7.06
CA ILE A 18 4.89 -3.34 6.24
C ILE A 18 3.53 -3.59 6.90
N ALA A 19 3.28 -4.82 7.35
CA ALA A 19 2.03 -5.19 8.04
C ALA A 19 1.71 -4.28 9.25
N PRO A 20 2.61 -4.06 10.22
CA PRO A 20 2.31 -3.16 11.34
C PRO A 20 2.13 -1.70 10.91
N CYS A 21 2.88 -1.23 9.91
CA CYS A 21 2.73 0.13 9.38
C CYS A 21 1.36 0.33 8.71
N LEU A 22 0.95 -0.61 7.85
CA LEU A 22 -0.39 -0.64 7.25
C LEU A 22 -1.48 -0.74 8.32
N PHE A 23 -1.28 -1.58 9.34
CA PHE A 23 -2.26 -1.72 10.43
C PHE A 23 -2.45 -0.39 11.19
N SER A 24 -1.36 0.30 11.54
CA SER A 24 -1.42 1.62 12.20
C SER A 24 -2.13 2.65 11.31
N ALA A 25 -1.69 2.77 10.05
CA ALA A 25 -2.25 3.71 9.10
C ALA A 25 -3.74 3.48 8.87
N LEU A 26 -4.14 2.29 8.43
CA LEU A 26 -5.54 1.97 8.17
C LEU A 26 -6.42 2.09 9.43
N GLY A 27 -5.85 1.76 10.59
CA GLY A 27 -6.47 1.97 11.89
C GLY A 27 -6.84 3.44 12.16
N ALA A 28 -5.96 4.37 11.78
CA ALA A 28 -6.16 5.81 11.96
C ALA A 28 -7.19 6.44 11.01
N TYR A 29 -7.46 5.82 9.84
CA TYR A 29 -8.30 6.41 8.77
C TYR A 29 -9.63 5.67 8.51
N GLY A 30 -10.17 4.98 9.52
CA GLY A 30 -11.46 4.29 9.39
C GLY A 30 -11.50 2.90 9.99
N GLY A 31 -10.38 2.46 10.57
CA GLY A 31 -10.28 1.19 11.26
C GLY A 31 -10.04 0.01 10.32
N VAL A 32 -9.34 -1.00 10.83
CA VAL A 32 -8.89 -2.15 10.06
C VAL A 32 -9.15 -3.46 10.79
N GLN A 33 -9.58 -4.47 10.04
CA GLN A 33 -9.50 -5.86 10.44
C GLN A 33 -8.36 -6.55 9.69
N SER A 34 -7.39 -7.09 10.42
CA SER A 34 -6.23 -7.77 9.87
C SER A 34 -6.30 -9.27 10.09
N TYR A 35 -5.91 -10.04 9.07
CA TYR A 35 -5.78 -11.49 9.13
C TYR A 35 -4.40 -11.93 8.62
N ASP A 36 -3.66 -12.65 9.47
CA ASP A 36 -2.28 -13.12 9.21
C ASP A 36 -2.15 -14.66 9.12
N ASN A 37 -3.22 -15.33 8.67
CA ASN A 37 -3.40 -16.79 8.64
C ASN A 37 -3.50 -17.49 10.00
N ARG A 38 -3.37 -16.77 11.11
CA ARG A 38 -3.43 -17.36 12.47
C ARG A 38 -4.36 -16.60 13.39
N SER A 39 -4.38 -15.29 13.28
CA SER A 39 -5.11 -14.40 14.15
C SER A 39 -5.94 -13.41 13.33
N LEU A 40 -7.09 -13.05 13.87
CA LEU A 40 -7.93 -11.98 13.37
C LEU A 40 -7.92 -10.88 14.42
N THR A 41 -7.42 -9.71 14.05
CA THR A 41 -7.31 -8.54 14.94
C THR A 41 -8.06 -7.39 14.32
N THR A 42 -8.90 -6.71 15.10
CA THR A 42 -9.73 -5.62 14.60
C THR A 42 -9.58 -4.39 15.49
N THR A 43 -9.49 -3.20 14.90
CA THR A 43 -9.35 -1.94 15.66
C THR A 43 -10.68 -1.34 16.11
N VAL A 44 -11.78 -1.62 15.39
CA VAL A 44 -13.14 -1.10 15.63
C VAL A 44 -14.20 -2.09 15.13
N ASP A 45 -15.41 -2.07 15.68
CA ASP A 45 -16.47 -3.05 15.32
C ASP A 45 -16.89 -3.04 13.84
N SER A 46 -16.72 -1.91 13.15
CA SER A 46 -17.08 -1.74 11.72
C SER A 46 -15.93 -1.08 10.96
N PRO A 47 -14.88 -1.83 10.60
CA PRO A 47 -13.69 -1.29 9.96
C PRO A 47 -13.95 -0.95 8.48
N ALA A 48 -13.36 0.15 8.01
CA ALA A 48 -13.37 0.51 6.60
C ALA A 48 -12.44 -0.39 5.75
N PHE A 49 -11.47 -1.05 6.39
CA PHE A 49 -10.42 -1.82 5.73
C PHE A 49 -10.32 -3.27 6.19
N HIS A 50 -10.01 -4.17 5.26
CA HIS A 50 -9.48 -5.50 5.58
C HIS A 50 -8.04 -5.63 5.09
N LEU A 51 -7.13 -5.94 6.01
CA LEU A 51 -5.73 -6.23 5.72
C LEU A 51 -5.50 -7.75 5.71
N ILE A 52 -5.18 -8.31 4.55
CA ILE A 52 -4.92 -9.75 4.38
C ILE A 52 -3.44 -9.94 4.09
N THR A 53 -2.73 -10.70 4.93
CA THR A 53 -1.32 -11.05 4.67
C THR A 53 -1.22 -12.45 4.09
N THR A 54 -0.63 -12.56 2.90
CA THR A 54 -0.49 -13.82 2.15
C THR A 54 0.92 -13.95 1.57
N PRO A 55 1.50 -15.17 1.52
CA PRO A 55 2.78 -15.40 0.85
C PRO A 55 2.70 -15.33 -0.68
N ASP A 56 1.50 -15.43 -1.25
CA ASP A 56 1.24 -15.54 -2.69
C ASP A 56 0.31 -14.43 -3.19
N VAL A 57 0.38 -14.16 -4.50
CA VAL A 57 -0.55 -13.23 -5.18
C VAL A 57 -1.93 -13.91 -5.28
N PRO A 58 -2.98 -13.36 -4.66
CA PRO A 58 -4.30 -13.99 -4.73
C PRO A 58 -4.91 -13.87 -6.13
N GLN A 59 -5.74 -14.84 -6.49
CA GLN A 59 -6.70 -14.66 -7.56
C GLN A 59 -7.84 -13.77 -7.06
N THR A 60 -8.19 -12.74 -7.82
CA THR A 60 -9.28 -11.82 -7.48
C THR A 60 -10.33 -11.86 -8.57
N ASN A 61 -11.60 -11.93 -8.17
CA ASN A 61 -12.75 -11.90 -9.05
C ASN A 61 -13.63 -10.72 -8.65
N ASN A 62 -13.70 -9.70 -9.51
CA ASN A 62 -14.45 -8.45 -9.25
C ASN A 62 -14.08 -7.76 -7.92
N ALA A 63 -12.84 -7.92 -7.45
CA ALA A 63 -12.35 -7.20 -6.29
C ALA A 63 -11.69 -5.87 -6.72
N LYS A 64 -11.98 -4.81 -5.97
CA LYS A 64 -11.25 -3.55 -6.02
C LYS A 64 -10.54 -3.33 -4.69
N GLY A 65 -9.36 -2.77 -4.73
CA GLY A 65 -8.53 -2.57 -3.54
C GLY A 65 -7.08 -2.39 -3.90
N VAL A 66 -6.23 -2.54 -2.89
CA VAL A 66 -4.79 -2.30 -2.98
C VAL A 66 -4.04 -3.61 -2.72
N MET A 67 -3.05 -3.90 -3.53
CA MET A 67 -2.14 -5.02 -3.34
C MET A 67 -0.72 -4.51 -3.11
N VAL A 68 -0.19 -4.72 -1.93
CA VAL A 68 1.13 -4.27 -1.51
C VAL A 68 2.10 -5.44 -1.59
N PHE A 69 3.21 -5.25 -2.30
CA PHE A 69 4.28 -6.25 -2.38
C PHE A 69 5.36 -5.95 -1.36
N ASP A 70 5.80 -6.98 -0.64
CA ASP A 70 7.03 -6.91 0.12
C ASP A 70 8.21 -6.56 -0.81
N ASP A 71 9.14 -5.73 -0.32
CA ASP A 71 10.32 -5.30 -1.09
C ASP A 71 11.23 -6.47 -1.50
N HIS A 72 11.12 -7.62 -0.82
CA HIS A 72 11.82 -8.86 -1.14
C HIS A 72 10.91 -9.92 -1.77
N PHE A 73 9.67 -9.56 -2.15
CA PHE A 73 8.73 -10.49 -2.75
C PHE A 73 9.33 -11.15 -3.99
N LYS A 74 9.20 -12.48 -4.06
CA LYS A 74 9.63 -13.29 -5.20
C LYS A 74 8.40 -13.76 -5.95
N ALA A 75 8.31 -13.38 -7.21
CA ALA A 75 7.27 -13.85 -8.11
C ALA A 75 7.21 -15.39 -8.12
N PRO A 76 6.03 -16.00 -7.95
CA PRO A 76 5.86 -17.42 -8.18
C PRO A 76 6.12 -17.75 -9.66
N LYS A 77 6.65 -18.96 -9.94
CA LYS A 77 7.10 -19.37 -11.28
C LYS A 77 5.98 -19.54 -12.31
N SER A 78 4.72 -19.57 -11.89
CA SER A 78 3.56 -19.71 -12.77
C SER A 78 2.28 -19.38 -12.00
N GLN A 79 1.85 -18.13 -12.03
CA GLN A 79 0.51 -17.77 -11.58
C GLN A 79 0.03 -16.61 -12.44
N GLY A 80 -1.19 -16.72 -12.96
CA GLY A 80 -1.86 -15.61 -13.64
C GLY A 80 -2.06 -14.47 -12.65
N PHE A 81 -1.73 -13.25 -13.07
CA PHE A 81 -1.92 -12.06 -12.25
C PHE A 81 -3.38 -11.61 -12.34
N SER A 82 -4.04 -11.43 -11.21
CA SER A 82 -5.42 -10.97 -11.23
C SER A 82 -5.50 -9.46 -11.48
N THR A 83 -6.23 -9.07 -12.51
CA THR A 83 -6.51 -7.67 -12.83
C THR A 83 -7.67 -7.18 -11.97
N GLY A 84 -7.47 -6.13 -11.17
CA GLY A 84 -8.53 -5.51 -10.36
C GLY A 84 -8.04 -4.74 -9.13
N LEU A 85 -6.88 -5.13 -8.58
CA LEU A 85 -6.23 -4.42 -7.49
C LEU A 85 -5.12 -3.49 -8.00
N PHE A 86 -4.97 -2.34 -7.36
CA PHE A 86 -3.88 -1.40 -7.59
C PHE A 86 -2.64 -1.91 -6.87
N SER A 87 -1.55 -2.12 -7.60
CA SER A 87 -0.34 -2.74 -7.06
C SER A 87 0.64 -1.69 -6.56
N VAL A 88 1.08 -1.80 -5.31
CA VAL A 88 2.12 -0.97 -4.69
C VAL A 88 3.39 -1.80 -4.58
N ILE A 89 4.48 -1.33 -5.20
CA ILE A 89 5.75 -2.06 -5.26
C ILE A 89 6.94 -1.17 -4.96
N SER A 90 8.03 -1.77 -4.47
CA SER A 90 9.34 -1.11 -4.42
C SER A 90 9.90 -1.04 -5.83
N SER A 91 10.38 0.13 -6.25
CA SER A 91 11.08 0.27 -7.53
C SER A 91 12.40 -0.51 -7.58
N GLU A 92 12.99 -0.81 -6.43
CA GLU A 92 14.17 -1.65 -6.31
C GLU A 92 13.86 -3.15 -6.43
N ASN A 93 12.59 -3.56 -6.26
CA ASN A 93 12.19 -4.96 -6.46
C ASN A 93 12.00 -5.26 -7.95
N LYS A 94 13.12 -5.46 -8.66
CA LYS A 94 13.15 -5.81 -10.09
C LYS A 94 12.28 -7.03 -10.45
N LYS A 95 12.07 -7.96 -9.52
CA LYS A 95 11.23 -9.14 -9.75
C LYS A 95 9.75 -8.79 -9.76
N ALA A 96 9.30 -7.94 -8.84
CA ALA A 96 7.92 -7.43 -8.83
C ALA A 96 7.67 -6.53 -10.04
N VAL A 97 8.62 -5.65 -10.39
CA VAL A 97 8.54 -4.82 -11.60
C VAL A 97 8.40 -5.69 -12.86
N ALA A 98 9.25 -6.70 -13.03
CA ALA A 98 9.19 -7.59 -14.18
C ALA A 98 7.90 -8.43 -14.22
N LEU A 99 7.40 -8.87 -13.05
CA LEU A 99 6.14 -9.62 -12.94
C LEU A 99 4.94 -8.80 -13.45
N LEU A 100 4.95 -7.49 -13.20
CA LEU A 100 3.83 -6.59 -13.51
C LEU A 100 3.93 -5.93 -14.88
N ALA A 101 5.12 -5.89 -15.48
CA ALA A 101 5.37 -5.20 -16.75
C ALA A 101 4.47 -5.68 -17.90
N ASP A 102 4.15 -6.98 -17.93
CA ASP A 102 3.32 -7.60 -18.97
C ASP A 102 1.84 -7.74 -18.54
N THR A 103 1.43 -7.05 -17.48
CA THR A 103 0.05 -7.09 -16.96
C THR A 103 -0.68 -5.78 -17.21
N ALA A 104 -2.01 -5.81 -17.25
CA ALA A 104 -2.84 -4.60 -17.27
C ALA A 104 -3.03 -3.98 -15.87
N ALA A 105 -2.19 -4.31 -14.90
CA ALA A 105 -2.32 -3.82 -13.54
C ALA A 105 -1.91 -2.34 -13.46
N THR A 106 -2.64 -1.55 -12.67
CA THR A 106 -2.18 -0.22 -12.27
C THR A 106 -1.10 -0.40 -11.22
N VAL A 107 0.10 0.13 -11.49
CA VAL A 107 1.28 -0.03 -10.63
C VAL A 107 1.73 1.31 -10.08
N ILE A 108 1.81 1.40 -8.76
CA ILE A 108 2.39 2.49 -8.00
C ILE A 108 3.78 2.06 -7.53
N THR A 109 4.80 2.67 -8.10
CA THR A 109 6.19 2.46 -7.67
C THR A 109 6.54 3.38 -6.51
N CYS A 110 7.16 2.81 -5.48
CA CYS A 110 7.60 3.52 -4.28
C CYS A 110 9.11 3.42 -4.10
N GLY A 111 9.77 4.55 -3.83
CA GLY A 111 11.19 4.58 -3.55
C GLY A 111 11.70 5.97 -3.13
N THR A 112 12.93 6.29 -3.49
CA THR A 112 13.58 7.58 -3.18
C THR A 112 13.98 8.34 -4.44
N SER A 113 13.61 7.85 -5.63
CA SER A 113 13.89 8.49 -6.91
C SER A 113 12.69 9.33 -7.36
N SER A 114 12.94 10.45 -8.04
CA SER A 114 11.88 11.19 -8.76
C SER A 114 11.24 10.38 -9.90
N LYS A 115 11.83 9.24 -10.29
CA LYS A 115 11.24 8.29 -11.24
C LYS A 115 10.18 7.40 -10.59
N ASP A 116 10.10 7.35 -9.27
CA ASP A 116 9.06 6.63 -8.55
C ASP A 116 7.74 7.38 -8.64
N THR A 117 6.62 6.68 -8.44
CA THR A 117 5.30 7.30 -8.39
C THR A 117 5.12 8.04 -7.06
N LEU A 118 5.50 7.38 -5.96
CA LEU A 118 5.71 8.02 -4.66
C LEU A 118 7.20 7.96 -4.32
N SER A 119 7.77 9.10 -3.97
CA SER A 119 9.16 9.19 -3.54
C SER A 119 9.29 9.85 -2.18
N LEU A 120 10.19 9.37 -1.34
CA LEU A 120 10.59 10.13 -0.15
C LEU A 120 11.36 11.40 -0.58
N ALA A 121 10.84 12.57 -0.25
CA ALA A 121 11.48 13.85 -0.51
C ALA A 121 12.38 14.29 0.67
N SER A 122 11.91 14.11 1.89
CA SER A 122 12.66 14.39 3.10
C SER A 122 12.12 13.60 4.30
N SER A 123 12.95 13.43 5.33
CA SER A 123 12.54 12.80 6.58
C SER A 123 13.37 13.30 7.76
N ASN A 124 12.74 13.34 8.93
CA ASN A 124 13.35 13.42 10.25
C ASN A 124 12.64 12.42 11.19
N ASP A 125 13.02 12.44 12.47
CA ASP A 125 12.58 11.45 13.48
C ASP A 125 11.05 11.41 13.71
N HIS A 126 10.30 12.44 13.33
CA HIS A 126 8.85 12.53 13.61
C HIS A 126 8.01 12.86 12.38
N MET A 127 8.64 13.18 11.26
CA MET A 127 7.94 13.63 10.07
C MET A 127 8.72 13.25 8.81
N ALA A 128 7.99 12.81 7.79
CA ALA A 128 8.50 12.65 6.44
C ALA A 128 7.64 13.44 5.44
N THR A 129 8.25 13.90 4.36
CA THR A 129 7.54 14.41 3.19
C THR A 129 7.65 13.38 2.08
N VAL A 130 6.50 12.95 1.57
CA VAL A 130 6.38 12.04 0.43
C VAL A 130 5.80 12.82 -0.75
N SER A 131 6.51 12.81 -1.87
CA SER A 131 6.03 13.43 -3.10
C SER A 131 5.33 12.40 -3.98
N LEU A 132 4.09 12.68 -4.34
CA LEU A 132 3.42 12.06 -5.47
C LEU A 132 3.93 12.74 -6.76
N GLN A 133 4.70 12.00 -7.54
CA GLN A 133 5.47 12.56 -8.67
C GLN A 133 4.66 12.67 -9.98
N ARG A 134 3.50 12.02 -10.06
CA ARG A 134 2.65 11.96 -11.26
C ARG A 134 1.22 11.64 -10.86
N ASP A 135 0.30 11.93 -11.76
CA ASP A 135 -1.11 11.62 -11.60
C ASP A 135 -1.32 10.13 -11.31
N ILE A 136 -2.16 9.84 -10.33
CA ILE A 136 -2.67 8.49 -10.06
C ILE A 136 -4.19 8.52 -10.02
N THR A 137 -4.81 7.37 -10.24
CA THR A 137 -6.24 7.19 -10.06
C THR A 137 -6.47 6.30 -8.83
N ASP A 138 -7.40 6.68 -7.96
CA ASP A 138 -7.80 5.84 -6.82
C ASP A 138 -8.73 4.68 -7.25
N ILE A 139 -9.12 3.81 -6.31
CA ILE A 139 -10.02 2.68 -6.56
C ILE A 139 -11.45 3.10 -6.97
N TYR A 140 -11.81 4.37 -6.76
CA TYR A 140 -13.10 4.95 -7.09
C TYR A 140 -13.11 5.68 -8.44
N GLY A 141 -11.94 5.85 -9.07
CA GLY A 141 -11.80 6.53 -10.35
C GLY A 141 -11.48 8.02 -10.25
N ASN A 142 -11.20 8.54 -9.04
CA ASN A 142 -10.80 9.93 -8.88
C ASN A 142 -9.32 10.09 -9.23
N VAL A 143 -8.98 11.19 -9.90
CA VAL A 143 -7.60 11.52 -10.24
C VAL A 143 -6.99 12.36 -9.11
N LEU A 144 -5.80 11.97 -8.67
CA LEU A 144 -4.97 12.73 -7.73
C LEU A 144 -3.78 13.30 -8.50
N GLU A 145 -3.65 14.62 -8.51
CA GLU A 145 -2.55 15.36 -9.12
C GLU A 145 -1.27 15.32 -8.25
N PRO A 146 -0.08 15.59 -8.82
CA PRO A 146 1.19 15.61 -8.09
C PRO A 146 1.14 16.58 -6.90
N MET A 147 1.57 16.09 -5.74
CA MET A 147 1.55 16.85 -4.49
C MET A 147 2.58 16.33 -3.50
N ASP A 148 2.96 17.18 -2.56
CA ASP A 148 3.74 16.77 -1.38
C ASP A 148 2.80 16.47 -0.22
N ILE A 149 3.05 15.34 0.44
CA ILE A 149 2.23 14.79 1.51
C ILE A 149 3.10 14.66 2.76
N SER A 150 2.72 15.36 3.82
CA SER A 150 3.37 15.20 5.12
C SER A 150 2.89 13.94 5.82
N ILE A 151 3.81 13.15 6.35
CA ILE A 151 3.53 11.98 7.18
C ILE A 151 4.10 12.22 8.57
N PHE A 152 3.24 12.29 9.58
CA PHE A 152 3.60 12.43 10.98
C PHE A 152 3.68 11.05 11.64
N LEU A 153 4.89 10.65 11.98
CA LEU A 153 5.20 9.31 12.45
C LEU A 153 5.04 9.23 13.97
N ARG A 154 4.25 8.28 14.46
CA ARG A 154 4.13 7.97 15.89
C ARG A 154 5.22 7.03 16.38
N GLU A 155 5.81 6.27 15.46
CA GLU A 155 6.89 5.31 15.68
C GLU A 155 7.87 5.35 14.50
N ASP A 156 9.10 4.88 14.72
CA ASP A 156 10.10 4.77 13.66
C ASP A 156 9.72 3.69 12.63
N PHE A 157 9.22 4.13 11.49
CA PHE A 157 8.99 3.26 10.33
C PHE A 157 10.13 3.37 9.32
N GLN A 158 10.48 2.23 8.72
CA GLN A 158 11.35 2.23 7.55
C GLN A 158 10.65 2.92 6.37
N VAL A 159 11.44 3.53 5.50
CA VAL A 159 10.94 4.32 4.35
C VAL A 159 9.93 3.54 3.51
N TYR A 160 10.25 2.30 3.11
CA TYR A 160 9.37 1.54 2.21
C TYR A 160 8.00 1.17 2.83
N PRO A 161 7.91 0.63 4.06
CA PRO A 161 6.63 0.49 4.77
C PRO A 161 5.80 1.78 4.82
N MET A 162 6.43 2.91 5.12
CA MET A 162 5.74 4.20 5.17
C MET A 162 5.18 4.62 3.81
N LEU A 163 5.98 4.47 2.74
CA LEU A 163 5.51 4.73 1.37
C LEU A 163 4.36 3.79 0.98
N CYS A 164 4.40 2.53 1.40
CA CYS A 164 3.31 1.57 1.17
C CYS A 164 2.02 2.03 1.86
N ALA A 165 2.11 2.47 3.12
CA ALA A 165 0.97 2.99 3.86
C ALA A 165 0.39 4.25 3.19
N CYS A 166 1.24 5.21 2.83
CA CYS A 166 0.82 6.43 2.12
C CYS A 166 0.12 6.11 0.78
N ALA A 167 0.74 5.28 -0.06
CA ALA A 167 0.14 4.85 -1.33
C ALA A 167 -1.21 4.16 -1.11
N THR A 168 -1.32 3.31 -0.09
CA THR A 168 -2.56 2.59 0.22
C THR A 168 -3.68 3.54 0.63
N LEU A 169 -3.40 4.55 1.45
CA LEU A 169 -4.39 5.55 1.85
C LEU A 169 -4.86 6.38 0.64
N LEU A 170 -3.94 6.88 -0.18
CA LEU A 170 -4.26 7.62 -1.41
C LEU A 170 -5.13 6.81 -2.36
N LEU A 171 -4.70 5.57 -2.67
CA LEU A 171 -5.44 4.68 -3.56
C LEU A 171 -6.80 4.30 -3.00
N SER A 172 -6.98 4.37 -1.68
CA SER A 172 -8.26 4.12 -1.01
C SER A 172 -9.17 5.37 -0.98
N GLY A 173 -8.79 6.45 -1.67
CA GLY A 173 -9.58 7.68 -1.79
C GLY A 173 -9.54 8.58 -0.56
N LEU A 174 -8.54 8.45 0.31
CA LEU A 174 -8.42 9.27 1.51
C LEU A 174 -7.74 10.59 1.16
N ASP A 175 -8.34 11.69 1.61
CA ASP A 175 -7.81 13.04 1.41
C ASP A 175 -6.43 13.20 2.07
N ALA A 176 -5.47 13.69 1.29
CA ALA A 176 -4.09 13.93 1.71
C ALA A 176 -3.78 15.41 1.99
N SER A 177 -4.77 16.31 1.87
CA SER A 177 -4.60 17.76 2.01
C SER A 177 -3.96 18.19 3.34
N ASN A 178 -4.22 17.45 4.42
CA ASN A 178 -3.66 17.69 5.75
C ASN A 178 -2.50 16.74 6.10
N GLY A 179 -2.02 15.96 5.14
CA GLY A 179 -1.10 14.86 5.37
C GLY A 179 -1.72 13.69 6.13
N TYR A 180 -0.89 12.75 6.56
CA TYR A 180 -1.28 11.58 7.34
C TYR A 180 -0.51 11.49 8.65
N SER A 181 -1.17 11.08 9.73
CA SER A 181 -0.54 10.70 11.00
C SER A 181 -0.83 9.24 11.36
N PHE A 182 0.22 8.44 11.62
CA PHE A 182 0.13 7.04 12.06
C PHE A 182 1.44 6.50 12.63
#